data_AF-A0A1N7SYY6-F1
#
_entry.id   AF-A0A1N7SYY6-F1
#
_cell.length_a   1.000
_cell.length_b   1.000
_cell.length_c   1.000
_cell.angle_alpha   90.00
_cell.angle_beta   90.00
_cell.angle_gamma   90.00
#
_symmetry.space_group_name_H-M   'P 1'
#
loop_
_entity.id
_entity.type
_entity.pdbx_description
1 polymer ?
#
loop_
_entity_poly.entity_id
_entity_poly.type
_entity_poly.pdbx_seq_one_letter_code
_entity_poly.pdbx_strand_id
1 'polypeptide(L)'
;MSISVYSVTIFTLLTLLPLICISLECINSTSYMDRVLVKPMSSHCRLNNALCVKTMQISQNSDGSPKVLSIHRECYELEPPQAYRDGRGCLDSYDEDDPISRRIGPHLITCYCSSDLCNF
;
A
#
# COMPACT_ATOMS: atom_id res chain seq x y z
N MET A 1 33.88 40.02 -3.38
CA MET A 1 33.37 39.04 -4.39
C MET A 1 32.96 37.71 -3.75
N SER A 2 32.68 37.64 -2.45
CA SER A 2 32.37 36.39 -1.73
C SER A 2 30.86 36.18 -1.51
N ILE A 3 30.08 37.25 -1.33
CA ILE A 3 28.64 37.17 -1.00
C ILE A 3 27.82 36.56 -2.16
N SER A 4 28.16 36.86 -3.41
CA SER A 4 27.38 36.32 -4.54
C SER A 4 27.56 34.81 -4.71
N VAL A 5 28.72 34.25 -4.35
CA VAL A 5 28.99 32.82 -4.51
C VAL A 5 28.15 32.01 -3.52
N TYR A 6 28.08 32.43 -2.24
CA TYR A 6 27.25 31.78 -1.23
C TYR A 6 25.75 31.88 -1.54
N SER A 7 25.30 33.02 -2.06
CA SER A 7 23.89 33.18 -2.43
C SER A 7 23.51 32.28 -3.61
N VAL A 8 24.41 32.07 -4.57
CA VAL A 8 24.18 31.19 -5.73
C VAL A 8 24.21 29.72 -5.32
N THR A 9 25.12 29.29 -4.44
CA THR A 9 25.18 27.90 -3.96
C THR A 9 23.98 27.53 -3.08
N ILE A 10 23.54 28.43 -2.19
CA ILE A 10 22.33 28.20 -1.38
C ILE A 10 21.08 28.14 -2.27
N PHE A 11 20.97 29.03 -3.26
CA PHE A 11 19.85 29.01 -4.20
C PHE A 11 19.84 27.73 -5.05
N THR A 12 21.00 27.29 -5.56
CA THR A 12 21.08 26.02 -6.30
C THR A 12 20.73 24.81 -5.42
N LEU A 13 21.21 24.77 -4.17
CA LEU A 13 20.89 23.69 -3.23
C LEU A 13 19.39 23.65 -2.88
N LEU A 14 18.76 24.81 -2.64
CA LEU A 14 17.32 24.93 -2.40
C LEU A 14 16.47 24.58 -3.63
N THR A 15 16.97 24.83 -4.84
CA THR A 15 16.29 24.42 -6.10
C THR A 15 16.53 22.95 -6.45
N LEU A 16 17.60 22.33 -5.94
CA LEU A 16 17.90 20.90 -6.12
C LEU A 16 17.21 20.01 -5.09
N LEU A 17 16.93 20.53 -3.88
CA LEU A 17 16.24 19.78 -2.84
C LEU A 17 14.82 19.27 -3.19
N PRO A 18 13.98 19.98 -3.99
CA PRO A 18 12.66 19.44 -4.37
C PRO A 18 12.73 18.35 -5.46
N LEU A 19 13.92 17.95 -5.93
CA LEU A 19 14.09 16.88 -6.93
C LEU A 19 14.37 15.50 -6.31
N ILE A 20 14.52 15.40 -4.99
CA ILE A 20 14.38 14.12 -4.32
C ILE A 20 12.88 13.88 -4.20
N CYS A 21 12.25 13.49 -5.31
CA CYS A 21 10.95 12.83 -5.25
C CYS A 21 11.15 11.65 -4.31
N ILE A 22 10.66 11.78 -3.07
CA ILE A 22 10.56 10.65 -2.15
C ILE A 22 9.47 9.77 -2.76
N SER A 23 9.86 8.92 -3.69
CA SER A 23 8.98 7.93 -4.28
C SER A 23 8.75 6.86 -3.23
N LEU A 24 7.50 6.67 -2.83
CA LEU A 24 7.11 5.59 -1.93
C LEU A 24 7.43 4.24 -2.60
N GLU A 25 8.21 3.38 -1.95
CA GLU A 25 8.46 2.03 -2.43
C GLU A 25 7.41 1.07 -1.86
N CYS A 26 6.69 0.34 -2.69
CA CYS A 26 5.70 -0.64 -2.26
C CYS A 26 6.00 -2.02 -2.83
N ILE A 27 5.55 -3.07 -2.16
CA ILE A 27 5.48 -4.39 -2.78
C ILE A 27 4.38 -4.38 -3.85
N ASN A 28 4.72 -4.90 -5.02
CA ASN A 28 3.82 -5.08 -6.15
C ASN A 28 3.82 -6.55 -6.56
N SER A 29 2.88 -7.30 -5.99
CA SER A 29 2.77 -8.74 -6.26
C SER A 29 1.39 -9.27 -5.87
N THR A 30 1.00 -10.36 -6.53
CA THR A 30 -0.12 -11.19 -6.10
C THR A 30 0.41 -12.56 -5.72
N SER A 31 0.15 -12.98 -4.48
CA SER A 31 0.55 -14.28 -3.97
C SER A 31 -0.70 -15.10 -3.68
N TYR A 32 -0.75 -16.33 -4.19
CA TYR A 32 -1.80 -17.30 -3.88
C TYR A 32 -1.20 -18.34 -2.94
N MET A 33 -1.84 -18.56 -1.78
CA MET A 33 -1.26 -19.40 -0.71
C MET A 33 -1.24 -20.89 -1.06
N ASP A 34 -1.96 -21.31 -2.10
CA ASP A 34 -1.98 -22.66 -2.67
C ASP A 34 -0.93 -22.87 -3.79
N ARG A 35 -0.14 -21.84 -4.12
CA ARG A 35 0.86 -21.87 -5.20
C ARG A 35 2.27 -21.64 -4.67
N VAL A 36 3.25 -21.92 -5.53
CA VAL A 36 4.65 -21.63 -5.27
C VAL A 36 4.81 -20.15 -4.88
N LEU A 37 5.48 -19.90 -3.77
CA LEU A 37 5.80 -18.56 -3.29
C LEU A 37 6.69 -17.85 -4.31
N VAL A 38 6.11 -16.92 -5.08
CA VAL A 38 6.87 -15.98 -5.90
C VAL A 38 7.42 -14.90 -4.97
N LYS A 39 8.73 -14.66 -5.04
CA LYS A 39 9.37 -13.58 -4.28
C LYS A 39 8.67 -12.25 -4.63
N PRO A 40 8.14 -11.51 -3.65
CA PRO A 40 7.49 -10.24 -3.93
C PRO A 40 8.50 -9.28 -4.56
N MET A 41 8.12 -8.66 -5.68
CA MET A 41 8.88 -7.57 -6.28
C MET A 41 8.41 -6.26 -5.67
N SER A 42 9.33 -5.33 -5.44
CA SER A 42 8.99 -3.96 -5.09
C SER A 42 8.95 -3.06 -6.33
N SER A 43 8.16 -2.01 -6.26
CA SER A 43 8.10 -0.95 -7.26
C SER A 43 7.90 0.39 -6.59
N HIS A 44 8.54 1.41 -7.12
CA HIS A 44 8.31 2.80 -6.71
C HIS A 44 6.97 3.29 -7.26
N CYS A 45 6.17 3.93 -6.42
CA CYS A 45 4.95 4.59 -6.82
C CYS A 45 5.27 5.90 -7.56
N ARG A 46 4.45 6.24 -8.56
CA ARG A 46 4.63 7.40 -9.45
C ARG A 46 4.12 8.69 -8.84
N LEU A 47 3.09 8.62 -8.00
CA LEU A 47 2.44 9.80 -7.42
C LEU A 47 2.91 10.08 -6.00
N ASN A 48 3.11 11.36 -5.66
CA ASN A 48 3.57 11.80 -4.34
C ASN A 48 2.56 11.52 -3.21
N ASN A 49 1.30 11.31 -3.53
CA ASN A 49 0.22 10.95 -2.59
C ASN A 49 -0.15 9.46 -2.66
N ALA A 50 0.66 8.64 -3.33
CA ALA A 50 0.42 7.20 -3.38
C ALA A 50 0.50 6.58 -1.98
N LEU A 51 -0.23 5.48 -1.81
CA LEU A 51 -0.18 4.63 -0.63
C LEU A 51 0.25 3.23 -1.05
N CYS A 52 0.85 2.45 -0.15
CA CYS A 52 0.94 1.02 -0.35
C CYS A 52 -0.34 0.36 0.12
N VAL A 53 -0.85 -0.59 -0.67
CA VAL A 53 -2.04 -1.38 -0.34
C VAL A 53 -1.68 -2.85 -0.21
N LYS A 54 -2.33 -3.53 0.74
CA LYS A 54 -2.33 -4.98 0.93
C LYS A 54 -3.77 -5.46 1.07
N THR A 55 -4.24 -6.21 0.09
CA THR A 55 -5.57 -6.84 0.09
C THR A 55 -5.41 -8.33 0.31
N MET A 56 -5.93 -8.83 1.42
CA MET A 56 -5.95 -10.26 1.75
C MET A 56 -7.32 -10.82 1.46
N GLN A 57 -7.37 -11.91 0.70
CA GLN A 57 -8.58 -12.69 0.51
C GLN A 57 -8.60 -13.82 1.54
N ILE A 58 -9.61 -13.84 2.41
CA ILE A 58 -9.70 -14.74 3.56
C ILE A 58 -10.98 -15.56 3.46
N SER A 59 -10.83 -16.88 3.50
CA SER A 59 -11.94 -17.82 3.65
C SER A 59 -11.98 -18.37 5.09
N GLN A 60 -12.95 -19.22 5.39
CA GLN A 60 -13.01 -19.97 6.64
C GLN A 60 -12.76 -21.45 6.36
N ASN A 61 -11.94 -22.09 7.19
CA ASN A 61 -11.84 -23.54 7.23
C ASN A 61 -13.12 -24.15 7.79
N SER A 62 -13.28 -25.48 7.69
CA SER A 62 -14.44 -26.19 8.23
C SER A 62 -14.57 -26.09 9.77
N ASP A 63 -13.48 -25.76 10.46
CA ASP A 63 -13.44 -25.51 11.90
C ASP A 63 -13.72 -24.04 12.28
N GLY A 64 -13.99 -23.17 11.30
CA GLY A 64 -14.22 -21.73 11.48
C GLY A 64 -12.96 -20.88 11.54
N SER A 65 -11.75 -21.47 11.50
CA SER A 65 -10.50 -20.69 11.50
C SER A 65 -10.30 -19.94 10.17
N PRO A 66 -9.73 -18.72 10.17
CA PRO A 66 -9.50 -17.96 8.95
C PRO A 66 -8.37 -18.61 8.11
N LYS A 67 -8.59 -18.69 6.80
CA LYS A 67 -7.62 -19.16 5.81
C LYS A 67 -7.39 -18.08 4.77
N VAL A 68 -6.18 -17.51 4.76
CA VAL A 68 -5.76 -16.61 3.67
C VAL A 68 -5.64 -17.42 2.39
N LEU A 69 -6.38 -17.03 1.36
CA LEU A 69 -6.35 -17.62 0.02
C LEU A 69 -5.34 -16.91 -0.86
N SER A 70 -5.34 -15.58 -0.83
CA SER A 70 -4.45 -14.76 -1.63
C SER A 70 -4.11 -13.45 -0.94
N ILE A 71 -2.99 -12.85 -1.33
CA ILE A 71 -2.56 -11.53 -0.91
C ILE A 71 -2.15 -10.74 -2.15
N HIS A 72 -2.89 -9.68 -2.43
CA HIS A 72 -2.58 -8.71 -3.48
C HIS A 72 -1.94 -7.47 -2.86
N ARG A 73 -0.89 -6.95 -3.48
CA ARG A 73 -0.12 -5.80 -2.99
C ARG A 73 0.22 -4.91 -4.16
N GLU A 74 0.06 -3.60 -4.00
CA GLU A 74 0.34 -2.63 -5.06
C GLU A 74 0.58 -1.22 -4.52
N CYS A 75 1.04 -0.34 -5.42
CA CYS A 75 0.94 1.11 -5.26
C CYS A 75 -0.50 1.54 -5.56
N TYR A 76 -1.14 2.16 -4.59
CA TYR A 76 -2.45 2.78 -4.73
C TYR A 76 -2.29 4.25 -5.05
N GLU A 77 -2.46 4.57 -6.34
CA GLU A 77 -2.28 5.90 -6.92
C GLU A 77 -3.63 6.64 -7.14
N LEU A 78 -4.69 6.15 -6.50
CA LEU A 78 -6.01 6.78 -6.50
C LEU A 78 -6.28 7.47 -5.16
N GLU A 79 -7.31 8.32 -5.13
CA GLU A 79 -7.78 8.93 -3.89
C GLU A 79 -8.34 7.85 -2.95
N PRO A 80 -7.73 7.58 -1.78
CA PRO A 80 -8.19 6.55 -0.86
C PRO A 80 -9.52 6.97 -0.21
N PRO A 81 -10.29 6.01 0.35
CA PRO A 81 -11.47 6.34 1.14
C PRO A 81 -11.08 7.30 2.27
N GLN A 82 -11.97 8.23 2.63
CA GLN A 82 -11.65 9.35 3.55
C GLN A 82 -10.99 8.89 4.86
N ALA A 83 -11.42 7.75 5.42
CA ALA A 83 -10.88 7.18 6.65
C ALA A 83 -9.42 6.71 6.57
N TYR A 84 -8.88 6.52 5.36
CA TYR A 84 -7.53 5.96 5.12
C TYR A 84 -6.60 6.94 4.40
N ARG A 85 -6.98 8.22 4.27
CA ARG A 85 -6.15 9.27 3.66
C ARG A 85 -4.79 9.46 4.34
N ASP A 86 -4.74 9.22 5.64
CA ASP A 86 -3.50 9.23 6.42
C ASP A 86 -2.58 8.04 6.10
N GLY A 87 -2.99 7.16 5.17
CA GLY A 87 -2.28 5.95 4.82
C GLY A 87 -2.09 5.06 6.03
N ARG A 88 -3.15 4.85 6.80
CA ARG A 88 -3.17 3.97 7.96
C ARG A 88 -4.56 3.39 8.14
N GLY A 89 -4.62 2.07 8.29
CA GLY A 89 -5.84 1.35 8.65
C GLY A 89 -6.18 0.25 7.65
N CYS A 90 -7.13 -0.59 8.05
CA CYS A 90 -7.62 -1.70 7.24
C CYS A 90 -9.14 -1.64 7.16
N LEU A 91 -9.67 -1.90 5.97
CA LEU A 91 -11.08 -2.12 5.72
C LEU A 91 -11.31 -3.63 5.62
N ASP A 92 -12.17 -4.17 6.47
CA ASP A 92 -12.71 -5.51 6.30
C ASP A 92 -13.99 -5.42 5.47
N SER A 93 -14.08 -6.18 4.38
CA SER A 93 -15.28 -6.27 3.56
C SER A 93 -16.35 -7.16 4.17
N TYR A 94 -16.05 -7.86 5.27
CA TYR A 94 -17.03 -8.65 5.99
C TYR A 94 -17.98 -7.77 6.78
N ASP A 95 -19.27 -7.89 6.45
CA ASP A 95 -20.36 -7.31 7.21
C ASP A 95 -21.17 -8.44 7.87
N GLU A 96 -21.15 -8.50 9.21
CA GLU A 96 -21.87 -9.52 10.00
C GLU A 96 -23.39 -9.44 9.79
N ASP A 97 -23.91 -8.23 9.58
CA ASP A 97 -25.34 -7.99 9.40
C ASP A 97 -25.76 -8.37 7.98
N ASP A 98 -24.85 -8.34 7.01
CA ASP A 98 -25.14 -8.69 5.63
C ASP A 98 -25.20 -10.22 5.40
N PRO A 99 -26.37 -10.82 5.07
CA PRO A 99 -26.47 -12.23 4.74
C PRO A 99 -25.66 -12.61 3.49
N ILE A 100 -25.33 -11.67 2.61
CA ILE A 100 -24.43 -11.88 1.47
C ILE A 100 -23.00 -12.11 1.97
N SER A 101 -22.44 -11.25 2.82
CA SER A 101 -21.12 -11.45 3.44
C SER A 101 -21.00 -12.80 4.14
N ARG A 102 -22.10 -13.29 4.74
CA ARG A 102 -22.17 -14.64 5.35
C ARG A 102 -22.25 -15.79 4.34
N ARG A 103 -22.69 -15.55 3.11
CA ARG A 103 -22.94 -16.58 2.08
C ARG A 103 -21.91 -16.61 0.95
N ILE A 104 -21.31 -15.48 0.58
CA ILE A 104 -20.69 -15.29 -0.74
C ILE A 104 -19.22 -15.72 -0.82
N GLY A 105 -18.63 -16.19 0.27
CA GLY A 105 -17.25 -16.65 0.26
C GLY A 105 -16.30 -15.53 0.64
N PRO A 106 -15.04 -15.56 0.19
CA PRO A 106 -13.94 -15.01 0.94
C PRO A 106 -14.04 -13.50 1.19
N HIS A 107 -13.80 -13.12 2.44
CA HIS A 107 -13.67 -11.75 2.93
C HIS A 107 -12.42 -11.08 2.37
N LEU A 108 -12.50 -9.80 2.10
CA LEU A 108 -11.36 -9.00 1.68
C LEU A 108 -10.96 -8.06 2.83
N ILE A 109 -9.73 -8.20 3.32
CA ILE A 109 -9.15 -7.21 4.24
C ILE A 109 -8.16 -6.37 3.45
N THR A 110 -8.50 -5.09 3.24
CA THR A 110 -7.67 -4.13 2.49
C THR A 110 -7.03 -3.13 3.44
N CYS A 111 -5.72 -3.23 3.61
CA CYS A 111 -4.93 -2.35 4.45
C CYS A 111 -4.17 -1.30 3.62
N TYR A 112 -4.14 -0.07 4.12
CA TYR A 112 -3.42 1.06 3.53
C TYR A 112 -2.30 1.51 4.45
N CYS A 113 -1.13 1.81 3.88
CA CYS A 113 0.02 2.29 4.61
C CYS A 113 0.87 3.29 3.78
N SER A 114 1.56 4.25 4.41
CA SER A 114 2.28 5.34 3.73
C SER A 114 3.80 5.38 3.96
N SER A 115 4.42 4.25 4.32
CA SER A 115 5.87 4.14 4.49
C SER A 115 6.46 3.07 3.58
N ASP A 116 7.75 3.16 3.26
CA ASP A 116 8.37 2.21 2.34
C ASP A 116 8.17 0.76 2.80
N LEU A 117 7.74 -0.08 1.86
CA LEU A 117 7.53 -1.52 1.98
C LEU A 117 6.56 -1.94 3.10
N CYS A 118 5.72 -1.02 3.58
CA CYS A 118 4.79 -1.27 4.69
C CYS A 118 3.71 -2.31 4.37
N ASN A 119 3.50 -2.62 3.09
CA ASN A 119 2.53 -3.61 2.64
C ASN A 119 3.10 -5.03 2.48
N PHE A 120 4.32 -5.30 2.97
CA PHE A 120 4.89 -6.65 3.02
C PHE A 120 3.97 -7.63 3.78
#